data_AF-A0A966NB24-F1
#
_entry.id   AF-A0A966NB24-F1
#
_cell.length_a   1.000
_cell.length_b   1.000
_cell.length_c   1.000
_cell.angle_alpha   90.00
_cell.angle_beta   90.00
_cell.angle_gamma   90.00
#
_symmetry.space_group_name_H-M   'P 1'
#
loop_
_entity.id
_entity.type
_entity.pdbx_description
1 polymer ?
#
loop_
_entity_poly.entity_id
_entity_poly.type
_entity_poly.pdbx_seq_one_letter_code
_entity_poly.pdbx_strand_id
1 'polypeptide(L)'
;MKKINLRSLLPNLITLSGLSFGLSSMRFAIEGEFNLAIICILFAAVCDALDGMLARHLDSESDLGFQLDSLSDFLSFGIAPGLLMY
;
A
#
# COMPACT_ATOMS: atom_id res chain seq x y z
N MET A 1 -3.75 -19.67 -20.50
CA MET A 1 -4.08 -19.26 -19.11
C MET A 1 -2.76 -19.11 -18.37
N LYS A 2 -2.35 -17.87 -18.04
CA LYS A 2 -1.10 -17.59 -17.29
C LYS A 2 -1.16 -18.36 -15.96
N LYS A 3 -0.19 -19.23 -15.67
CA LYS A 3 -0.07 -19.89 -14.36
C LYS A 3 0.11 -18.79 -13.31
N ILE A 4 -0.92 -18.56 -12.49
CA ILE A 4 -0.80 -17.66 -11.33
C ILE A 4 0.15 -18.36 -10.37
N ASN A 5 1.36 -17.82 -10.21
CA ASN A 5 2.30 -18.33 -9.23
C ASN A 5 1.76 -18.01 -7.84
N LEU A 6 1.36 -19.03 -7.08
CA LEU A 6 0.82 -18.87 -5.73
C LEU A 6 1.77 -18.08 -4.80
N ARG A 7 3.06 -18.10 -5.12
CA ARG A 7 4.13 -17.36 -4.43
C ARG A 7 4.05 -15.84 -4.60
N SER A 8 3.54 -15.36 -5.75
CA SER A 8 3.34 -13.93 -6.01
C SER A 8 1.98 -13.42 -5.54
N LEU A 9 1.05 -14.32 -5.22
CA LEU A 9 -0.27 -13.94 -4.72
C LEU A 9 -0.21 -13.41 -3.29
N LEU A 10 0.65 -13.99 -2.46
CA LEU A 10 0.83 -13.59 -1.05
C LEU A 10 1.31 -12.14 -0.91
N PRO A 11 2.42 -11.71 -1.54
CA PRO A 11 2.86 -10.32 -1.51
C PRO A 11 1.78 -9.38 -2.07
N ASN A 12 1.20 -9.71 -3.23
CA ASN A 12 0.19 -8.86 -3.86
C ASN A 12 -1.06 -8.63 -2.99
N LEU A 13 -1.49 -9.63 -2.20
CA LEU A 13 -2.61 -9.46 -1.27
C LEU A 13 -2.25 -8.53 -0.11
N ILE A 14 -1.00 -8.57 0.36
CA ILE A 14 -0.51 -7.65 1.40
C ILE A 14 -0.46 -6.23 0.84
N THR A 15 0.05 -6.02 -0.37
CA THR A 15 0.06 -4.70 -1.03
C THR A 15 -1.35 -4.17 -1.23
N LEU A 16 -2.29 -5.02 -1.66
CA LEU A 16 -3.68 -4.62 -1.84
C LEU A 16 -4.34 -4.21 -0.51
N SER A 17 -3.98 -4.87 0.59
CA SER A 17 -4.44 -4.51 1.92
C SER A 17 -3.85 -3.17 2.37
N GLY A 18 -2.55 -2.93 2.13
CA GLY A 18 -1.88 -1.66 2.40
C GLY A 18 -2.53 -0.52 1.62
N LEU A 19 -2.82 -0.73 0.35
CA LEU A 19 -3.49 0.24 -0.52
C LEU A 19 -4.91 0.59 -0.05
N SER A 20 -5.64 -0.40 0.46
CA SER A 20 -6.97 -0.20 1.06
C SER A 20 -6.90 0.66 2.33
N PHE A 21 -5.86 0.47 3.15
CA PHE A 21 -5.61 1.34 4.30
C PHE A 21 -5.19 2.75 3.87
N GLY A 22 -4.36 2.89 2.83
CA GLY A 22 -3.97 4.18 2.26
C GLY A 22 -5.17 5.00 1.75
N LEU A 23 -6.09 4.37 1.03
CA LEU A 23 -7.34 5.00 0.58
C LEU A 23 -8.25 5.38 1.75
N SER A 24 -8.33 4.52 2.76
CA SER A 24 -9.11 4.79 3.97
C SER A 24 -8.53 5.97 4.75
N SER A 25 -7.20 6.10 4.82
CA SER A 25 -6.52 7.26 5.39
C SER A 25 -6.92 8.56 4.71
N MET A 26 -6.95 8.58 3.37
CA MET A 26 -7.36 9.75 2.61
C MET A 26 -8.80 10.14 2.90
N ARG A 27 -9.71 9.16 2.96
CA ARG A 27 -11.09 9.38 3.33
C ARG A 27 -11.21 10.03 4.71
N PHE A 28 -10.50 9.51 5.72
CA PHE A 28 -10.54 10.08 7.08
C PHE A 28 -9.92 11.47 7.17
N ALA A 29 -8.84 11.73 6.44
CA ALA A 29 -8.24 13.06 6.41
C ALA A 29 -9.17 14.10 5.75
N ILE A 30 -9.92 13.73 4.70
CA ILE A 30 -10.96 14.61 4.12
C ILE A 30 -12.12 14.83 5.10
N GLU A 31 -12.48 13.83 5.91
CA GLU A 31 -13.50 13.94 6.95
C GLU A 31 -13.02 14.75 8.18
N GLY A 32 -11.76 15.18 8.22
CA GLY A 32 -11.16 15.90 9.36
C GLY A 32 -10.75 14.99 10.52
N GLU A 33 -10.88 13.68 10.37
CA GLU A 33 -10.52 12.67 11.36
C GLU A 33 -9.03 12.29 11.27
N PHE A 34 -8.16 13.28 11.50
CA PHE A 34 -6.71 13.15 11.32
C PHE A 34 -6.07 12.03 12.14
N ASN A 35 -6.59 11.72 13.34
CA ASN A 35 -6.07 10.63 14.17
C ASN A 35 -6.21 9.27 13.47
N LEU A 36 -7.39 9.00 12.90
CA LEU A 36 -7.63 7.75 12.16
C LEU A 36 -6.86 7.73 10.85
N ALA A 37 -6.76 8.87 10.17
CA ALA A 37 -5.96 8.99 8.95
C ALA A 37 -4.48 8.61 9.20
N ILE A 38 -3.85 9.20 10.21
CA ILE A 38 -2.45 8.93 10.55
C ILE A 38 -2.24 7.45 10.91
N ILE A 39 -3.17 6.83 11.65
CA ILE A 39 -3.07 5.40 11.97
C ILE A 39 -3.18 4.56 10.69
N CYS A 40 -4.14 4.86 9.82
CA CYS A 40 -4.34 4.13 8.56
C CYS A 40 -3.14 4.24 7.62
N ILE A 41 -2.53 5.43 7.46
CA ILE A 41 -1.35 5.58 6.58
C ILE A 41 -0.11 4.90 7.18
N LEU A 42 0.06 4.89 8.50
CA LEU A 42 1.12 4.13 9.16
C LEU A 42 0.96 2.62 8.92
N PHE A 43 -0.27 2.10 9.03
CA PHE A 43 -0.54 0.70 8.70
C PHE A 43 -0.29 0.39 7.24
N ALA A 44 -0.69 1.29 6.33
CA ALA A 44 -0.41 1.15 4.90
C ALA A 44 1.10 1.05 4.62
N ALA A 45 1.90 1.95 5.19
CA ALA A 45 3.35 1.97 5.04
C ALA A 45 4.03 0.71 5.61
N VAL A 46 3.52 0.16 6.72
CA VAL A 46 4.03 -1.10 7.27
C VAL A 46 3.69 -2.28 6.34
N CYS A 47 2.48 -2.34 5.80
CA CYS A 47 2.08 -3.37 4.84
C CYS A 47 2.97 -3.35 3.58
N ASP A 48 3.24 -2.16 3.06
CA ASP A 48 4.10 -1.92 1.89
C ASP A 48 5.55 -2.36 2.14
N ALA A 49 6.12 -1.99 3.29
CA ALA A 49 7.45 -2.47 3.67
C ALA A 49 7.49 -4.00 3.80
N LEU A 50 6.43 -4.62 4.34
CA LEU A 50 6.35 -6.08 4.50
C LEU A 50 6.20 -6.80 3.17
N ASP A 51 5.39 -6.30 2.23
CA ASP A 51 5.25 -6.95 0.93
C ASP A 51 6.51 -6.84 0.07
N GLY A 52 7.23 -5.71 0.11
CA GLY A 52 8.49 -5.54 -0.60
C GLY A 52 9.58 -6.44 -0.04
N MET A 53 9.61 -6.62 1.29
CA MET A 53 10.48 -7.60 1.94
C MET A 53 10.13 -9.04 1.53
N LEU A 54 8.84 -9.39 1.51
CA LEU A 54 8.37 -10.73 1.14
C LEU A 54 8.59 -11.03 -0.35
N ALA A 55 8.37 -10.05 -1.23
CA ALA A 55 8.60 -10.17 -2.67
C ALA A 55 10.08 -10.45 -2.98
N ARG A 56 10.99 -9.74 -2.31
CA ARG A 56 12.44 -9.99 -2.41
C ARG A 56 12.85 -11.35 -1.85
N HIS A 57 12.30 -11.77 -0.71
CA HIS A 57 12.62 -13.07 -0.11
C HIS A 57 12.09 -14.26 -0.90
N LEU A 58 10.98 -14.08 -1.61
CA LEU A 58 10.34 -15.14 -2.41
C LEU A 58 10.81 -15.17 -3.87
N ASP A 59 11.73 -14.27 -4.25
CA ASP A 59 12.21 -14.05 -5.63
C ASP A 59 11.02 -13.93 -6.60
N SER A 60 9.97 -13.25 -6.12
CA SER A 60 8.62 -13.29 -6.68
C SER A 60 8.16 -11.88 -7.01
N GLU A 61 8.97 -11.18 -7.79
CA GLU A 61 8.60 -9.89 -8.36
C GLU A 61 7.57 -10.11 -9.48
N SER A 62 6.47 -9.37 -9.44
CA SER A 62 5.41 -9.45 -10.46
C SER A 62 5.09 -8.07 -11.01
N ASP A 63 4.79 -7.98 -12.31
CA ASP A 63 4.42 -6.71 -12.96
C ASP A 63 3.26 -5.99 -12.24
N LEU A 64 2.36 -6.77 -11.62
CA LEU A 64 1.23 -6.25 -10.85
C LEU A 64 1.70 -5.69 -9.50
N GLY A 65 2.56 -6.41 -8.78
CA GLY A 65 3.16 -5.93 -7.52
C GLY A 65 3.93 -4.63 -7.73
N PHE A 66 4.71 -4.54 -8.81
CA PHE A 66 5.43 -3.31 -9.17
C PHE A 66 4.49 -2.10 -9.37
N GLN A 67 3.34 -2.29 -10.03
CA GLN A 67 2.35 -1.23 -10.20
C GLN A 67 1.66 -0.84 -8.87
N LEU A 68 1.43 -1.81 -7.99
CA LEU A 68 0.83 -1.56 -6.68
C LEU A 68 1.78 -0.79 -5.75
N ASP A 69 3.04 -1.19 -5.70
CA ASP A 69 4.14 -0.50 -4.98
C ASP A 69 4.25 0.96 -5.45
N SER A 70 4.29 1.18 -6.77
CA SER A 70 4.29 2.53 -7.36
C SER A 70 3.05 3.36 -6.99
N LEU A 71 1.88 2.73 -6.89
CA LEU A 71 0.63 3.41 -6.50
C LEU A 71 0.63 3.75 -5.00
N SER A 72 1.16 2.85 -4.17
CA SER A 72 1.34 3.06 -2.72
C SER A 72 2.30 4.20 -2.43
N ASP A 73 3.43 4.26 -3.14
CA ASP A 73 4.39 5.37 -3.10
C ASP A 73 3.72 6.71 -3.46
N PHE A 74 2.90 6.71 -4.52
CA PHE A 74 2.15 7.90 -4.93
C PHE A 74 1.14 8.36 -3.88
N LEU A 75 0.43 7.44 -3.20
CA LEU A 75 -0.47 7.79 -2.11
C LEU A 75 0.32 8.38 -0.91
N SER A 76 1.40 7.73 -0.51
CA SER A 76 2.17 8.04 0.70
C SER A 76 3.01 9.30 0.59
N PHE A 77 3.65 9.53 -0.56
CA PHE A 77 4.52 10.69 -0.77
C PHE A 77 3.90 11.78 -1.65
N GLY A 78 2.93 11.44 -2.49
CA GLY A 78 2.25 12.41 -3.35
C GLY A 78 1.08 13.08 -2.66
N ILE A 79 0.14 12.28 -2.14
CA ILE A 79 -1.15 12.80 -1.68
C ILE A 79 -1.17 13.06 -0.16
N ALA A 80 -0.64 12.13 0.65
CA ALA A 80 -0.71 12.26 2.11
C ALA A 80 -0.10 13.57 2.67
N PRO A 81 1.06 14.08 2.19
CA PRO A 81 1.60 15.36 2.65
C PRO A 81 0.67 16.54 2.29
N GLY A 82 0.05 16.49 1.11
CA GLY A 82 -0.91 17.51 0.68
C GLY A 82 -2.17 17.52 1.53
N LEU A 83 -2.70 16.35 1.89
CA LEU A 83 -3.86 16.23 2.78
C LEU A 83 -3.55 16.57 4.25
N LEU A 84 -2.30 16.42 4.70
CA LEU A 84 -1.92 16.76 6.07
C LEU A 84 -1.65 18.27 6.26
N MET A 85 -1.37 18.99 5.16
CA MET A 85 -1.12 20.43 5.21
C MET A 85 -2.39 21.29 5.19
N TYR A 86 -3.53 20.75 4.76
CA TYR A 86 -4.80 21.46 4.56
C TYR A 86 -5.92 20.83 5.39
#